data_AF-A0A7W5D6Y7-F1
#
_entry.id   AF-A0A7W5D6Y7-F1
#
_cell.length_a   1.000
_cell.length_b   1.000
_cell.length_c   1.000
_cell.angle_alpha   90.00
_cell.angle_beta   90.00
_cell.angle_gamma   90.00
#
_symmetry.space_group_name_H-M   'P 1'
#
loop_
_entity.id
_entity.type
_entity.pdbx_description
1 polymer ?
#
loop_
_entity_poly.entity_id
_entity_poly.type
_entity_poly.pdbx_seq_one_letter_code
_entity_poly.pdbx_strand_id
1 'polypeptide(L)'
;MKTRFEIESLLTAVAIAVPLTANAEAVASLSPEQQEADYRVVAARCGTPAYEKAFFNQSKAAVAAGLVSKNRPPADVEKTITALRRSPFVLVAAPADCPAQIKQLDELRSSRSALLKSSRGAHKAAR
;
A
#
# COMPACT_ATOMS: atom_id res chain seq x y z
N MET A 1 -66.53 14.66 -6.28
CA MET A 1 -66.04 14.68 -4.88
C MET A 1 -65.88 13.24 -4.40
N LYS A 2 -64.68 12.91 -3.89
CA LYS A 2 -64.33 11.74 -3.05
C LYS A 2 -64.70 10.34 -3.58
N THR A 3 -63.76 9.69 -4.25
CA THR A 3 -63.65 8.23 -4.23
C THR A 3 -62.42 7.84 -3.43
N ARG A 4 -62.69 7.23 -2.28
CA ARG A 4 -61.75 6.74 -1.28
C ARG A 4 -61.04 5.52 -1.87
N PHE A 5 -59.71 5.58 -1.98
CA PHE A 5 -58.92 4.36 -2.16
C PHE A 5 -58.68 3.76 -0.78
N GLU A 6 -59.30 2.60 -0.54
CA GLU A 6 -59.05 1.78 0.63
C GLU A 6 -57.63 1.22 0.59
N ILE A 7 -56.99 1.30 1.75
CA ILE A 7 -55.64 0.86 2.04
C ILE A 7 -55.79 -0.57 2.58
N GLU A 8 -55.74 -1.57 1.69
CA GLU A 8 -55.58 -2.96 2.12
C GLU A 8 -54.09 -3.29 2.24
N SER A 9 -53.66 -3.15 3.48
CA SER A 9 -52.66 -3.95 4.18
C SER A 9 -52.12 -5.18 3.43
N LEU A 10 -50.84 -5.14 3.06
CA LEU A 10 -49.99 -6.32 2.99
C LEU A 10 -48.59 -5.91 3.44
N LEU A 11 -48.39 -6.02 4.77
CA LEU A 11 -47.09 -6.01 5.43
C LEU A 11 -46.29 -7.23 4.96
N THR A 12 -45.40 -7.04 3.99
CA THR A 12 -44.27 -7.95 3.74
C THR A 12 -43.02 -7.34 4.36
N ALA A 13 -42.80 -7.62 5.64
CA ALA A 13 -41.53 -7.38 6.30
C ALA A 13 -40.49 -8.38 5.78
N VAL A 14 -39.85 -8.04 4.66
CA VAL A 14 -38.61 -8.71 4.25
C VAL A 14 -37.48 -8.10 5.07
N ALA A 15 -37.08 -8.79 6.12
CA ALA A 15 -35.80 -8.55 6.78
C ALA A 15 -34.68 -8.89 5.78
N ILE A 16 -34.27 -7.90 4.99
CA ILE A 16 -33.03 -7.96 4.23
C ILE A 16 -31.93 -7.84 5.28
N ALA A 17 -31.44 -9.00 5.73
CA ALA A 17 -30.14 -9.09 6.38
C ALA A 17 -29.12 -8.59 5.35
N VAL A 18 -28.83 -7.28 5.39
CA VAL A 18 -27.71 -6.68 4.66
C VAL A 18 -26.46 -7.28 5.32
N PRO A 19 -25.69 -8.13 4.64
CA PRO A 19 -24.36 -8.43 5.14
C PRO A 19 -23.64 -7.08 5.17
N LEU A 20 -23.11 -6.69 6.33
CA LEU A 20 -22.06 -5.68 6.42
C LEU A 20 -20.91 -6.21 5.57
N THR A 21 -20.92 -5.87 4.28
CA THR A 21 -19.73 -5.93 3.45
C THR A 21 -18.80 -4.89 4.05
N ALA A 22 -17.85 -5.37 4.85
CA ALA A 22 -16.65 -4.64 5.16
C ALA A 22 -16.18 -3.97 3.87
N ASN A 23 -15.90 -2.67 3.95
CA ASN A 23 -15.23 -1.90 2.90
C ASN A 23 -13.86 -2.54 2.64
N ALA A 24 -13.83 -3.62 1.88
CA ALA A 24 -12.72 -3.91 0.99
C ALA A 24 -12.89 -2.91 -0.15
N GLU A 25 -12.53 -1.65 0.10
CA GLU A 25 -12.23 -0.71 -0.96
C GLU A 25 -11.27 -1.46 -1.88
N ALA A 26 -11.71 -1.71 -3.11
CA ALA A 26 -10.84 -2.19 -4.15
C ALA A 26 -9.68 -1.19 -4.20
N VAL A 27 -8.52 -1.60 -3.67
CA VAL A 27 -7.27 -0.87 -3.81
C VAL A 27 -7.13 -0.65 -5.31
N ALA A 28 -7.48 0.56 -5.76
CA ALA A 28 -7.11 1.01 -7.09
C ALA A 28 -5.64 0.67 -7.22
N SER A 29 -5.30 -0.20 -8.17
CA SER A 29 -3.96 -0.76 -8.28
C SER A 29 -3.00 0.41 -8.45
N LEU A 30 -2.37 0.80 -7.34
CA LEU A 30 -1.45 1.93 -7.30
C LEU A 30 -0.30 1.59 -8.24
N SER A 31 0.25 2.60 -8.91
CA SER A 31 1.50 2.39 -9.62
C SER A 31 2.56 1.92 -8.62
N PRO A 32 3.49 1.04 -9.03
CA PRO A 32 4.49 0.54 -8.11
C PRO A 32 5.36 1.66 -7.54
N GLU A 33 5.59 2.74 -8.29
CA GLU A 33 6.27 3.94 -7.79
C GLU A 33 5.45 4.71 -6.74
N GLN A 34 4.13 4.78 -6.88
CA GLN A 34 3.27 5.39 -5.87
C GLN A 34 3.27 4.56 -4.58
N GLN A 35 3.16 3.23 -4.72
CA GLN A 35 3.21 2.33 -3.58
C GLN A 35 4.55 2.41 -2.84
N GLU A 36 5.66 2.52 -3.58
CA GLU A 36 6.98 2.72 -2.98
C GLU A 36 7.10 4.06 -2.24
N ALA A 37 6.52 5.12 -2.81
CA ALA A 37 6.48 6.44 -2.16
C ALA A 37 5.72 6.36 -0.83
N ASP A 38 4.58 5.67 -0.82
CA ASP A 38 3.77 5.50 0.40
C ASP A 38 4.51 4.69 1.46
N TYR A 39 5.16 3.59 1.09
CA TYR A 39 5.95 2.79 2.03
C TYR A 39 7.07 3.61 2.69
N ARG A 40 7.76 4.48 1.93
CA ARG A 40 8.77 5.38 2.49
C ARG A 40 8.16 6.38 3.47
N VAL A 41 6.97 6.90 3.20
CA VAL A 41 6.26 7.81 4.11
C VAL A 41 5.79 7.08 5.37
N VAL A 42 5.25 5.87 5.24
CA VAL A 42 4.85 5.02 6.36
C VAL A 42 6.05 4.67 7.23
N ALA A 43 7.19 4.32 6.64
CA ALA A 43 8.44 4.05 7.37
C ALA A 43 8.92 5.28 8.16
N ALA A 44 8.83 6.48 7.58
CA ALA A 44 9.21 7.73 8.24
C ALA A 44 8.24 8.12 9.38
N ARG A 45 6.96 7.77 9.26
CA ARG A 45 5.95 8.10 10.27
C ARG A 45 5.90 7.12 11.42
N CYS A 46 5.94 5.82 11.12
CA CYS A 46 5.73 4.77 12.11
C CYS A 46 7.02 4.13 12.61
N GLY A 47 8.13 4.32 11.89
CA GLY A 47 9.42 3.76 12.24
C GLY A 47 10.21 4.68 13.18
N THR A 48 11.25 4.11 13.79
CA THR A 48 12.31 4.91 14.41
C THR A 48 13.19 5.55 13.34
N PRO A 49 13.96 6.60 13.63
CA PRO A 49 14.90 7.19 12.66
C PRO A 49 15.89 6.17 12.07
N ALA A 50 16.32 5.19 12.87
CA ALA A 50 17.18 4.10 12.41
C ALA A 50 16.44 3.16 11.45
N TYR A 51 15.18 2.84 11.75
CA TYR A 51 14.32 2.03 10.90
C TYR A 51 14.07 2.69 9.55
N GLU A 52 13.67 3.96 9.55
CA GLU A 52 13.43 4.75 8.33
C GLU A 52 14.66 4.72 7.43
N LYS A 53 15.84 5.03 7.98
CA LYS A 53 17.09 5.03 7.22
C LYS A 53 17.39 3.67 6.61
N ALA A 54 17.22 2.59 7.38
CA ALA A 54 17.46 1.23 6.89
C ALA A 54 16.46 0.83 5.79
N PHE A 55 15.18 1.15 5.97
CA PHE A 55 14.13 0.92 4.98
C PHE A 55 14.40 1.71 3.70
N PHE A 56 14.72 3.00 3.82
CA PHE A 56 15.01 3.88 2.69
C PHE A 56 16.18 3.33 1.86
N ASN A 57 17.28 2.92 2.49
CA ASN A 57 18.43 2.33 1.78
C ASN A 57 18.06 1.04 1.03
N GLN A 58 17.25 0.17 1.64
CA GLN A 58 16.79 -1.05 0.98
C GLN A 58 15.83 -0.74 -0.17
N SER A 59 14.96 0.25 -0.01
CA SER A 59 14.06 0.75 -1.03
C SER A 59 14.84 1.28 -2.25
N LYS A 60 15.86 2.13 -2.04
CA LYS A 60 16.77 2.59 -3.10
C LYS A 60 17.41 1.41 -3.84
N ALA A 61 17.87 0.40 -3.10
CA ALA A 61 18.46 -0.80 -3.70
C ALA A 61 17.45 -1.61 -4.51
N ALA A 62 16.19 -1.69 -4.05
CA ALA A 62 15.11 -2.35 -4.78
C ALA A 62 14.78 -1.62 -6.10
N VAL A 63 14.77 -0.29 -6.10
CA VAL A 63 14.60 0.52 -7.32
C VAL A 63 15.78 0.31 -8.27
N ALA A 64 17.02 0.35 -7.77
CA ALA A 64 18.21 0.11 -8.58
C ALA A 64 18.25 -1.30 -9.19
N ALA A 65 17.68 -2.29 -8.50
CA ALA A 65 17.55 -3.65 -8.99
C ALA A 65 16.32 -3.87 -9.90
N GLY A 66 15.55 -2.83 -10.21
CA GLY A 66 14.35 -2.93 -11.05
C GLY A 66 13.19 -3.70 -10.40
N LEU A 67 13.18 -3.84 -9.08
CA LEU A 67 12.13 -4.55 -8.33
C LEU A 67 10.85 -3.72 -8.14
N VAL A 68 10.94 -2.40 -8.32
CA VAL A 68 9.80 -1.47 -8.23
C VAL A 68 9.22 -1.22 -9.61
N SER A 69 10.01 -0.63 -10.51
CA SER A 69 9.63 -0.45 -11.92
C SER A 69 10.68 -1.12 -12.80
N LYS A 70 10.24 -2.06 -13.64
CA LYS A 70 11.09 -2.72 -14.64
C LYS A 70 11.29 -1.81 -15.85
N ASN A 71 12.40 -2.00 -16.57
CA ASN A 71 12.69 -1.36 -17.86
C ASN A 71 12.74 0.18 -17.84
N ARG A 72 12.94 0.80 -16.66
CA ARG A 72 13.12 2.25 -16.53
C ARG A 72 14.43 2.59 -15.84
N PRO A 73 15.08 3.72 -16.19
CA PRO A 73 16.29 4.16 -15.50
C PRO A 73 16.01 4.38 -14.00
N PRO A 74 16.82 3.82 -13.09
CA PRO A 74 16.59 3.96 -11.65
C PRO A 74 16.51 5.41 -11.16
N ALA A 75 17.28 6.32 -11.77
CA ALA A 75 17.26 7.74 -11.43
C ALA A 75 15.89 8.40 -11.69
N ASP A 76 15.25 8.06 -12.82
CA ASP A 76 13.93 8.60 -13.19
C ASP A 76 12.83 8.02 -12.29
N VAL A 77 12.94 6.74 -11.95
CA VAL A 77 12.03 6.08 -11.01
C VAL A 77 12.13 6.74 -9.64
N GLU A 78 13.34 7.00 -9.14
CA GLU A 78 13.56 7.69 -7.86
C GLU A 78 13.02 9.12 -7.85
N LYS A 79 13.19 9.86 -8.95
CA LYS A 79 12.62 11.20 -9.12
C LYS A 79 11.09 11.13 -9.07
N THR A 80 10.50 10.15 -9.73
CA THR A 80 9.05 9.90 -9.74
C THR A 80 8.55 9.58 -8.33
N ILE A 81 9.15 8.61 -7.64
CA ILE A 81 8.80 8.22 -6.26
C ILE A 81 8.85 9.43 -5.32
N THR A 82 9.87 10.29 -5.47
CA THR A 82 10.01 11.50 -4.65
C THR A 82 8.88 12.49 -4.90
N ALA A 83 8.45 12.66 -6.14
CA ALA A 83 7.34 13.53 -6.51
C ALA A 83 5.97 13.00 -6.05
N LEU A 84 5.83 11.68 -5.91
CA LEU A 84 4.58 11.01 -5.53
C LEU A 84 4.35 10.91 -4.01
N ARG A 85 5.24 11.47 -3.19
CA ARG A 85 5.09 11.39 -1.72
C ARG A 85 3.80 12.07 -1.26
N ARG A 86 2.87 11.26 -0.75
CA ARG A 86 1.60 11.73 -0.18
C ARG A 86 1.78 12.19 1.26
N SER A 87 0.79 12.95 1.74
CA SER A 87 0.74 13.36 3.14
C SER A 87 0.69 12.14 4.06
N PRO A 88 1.51 12.09 5.13
CA PRO A 88 1.52 10.95 6.04
C PRO A 88 0.17 10.73 6.71
N PHE A 89 -0.64 11.78 6.93
CA PHE A 89 -1.98 11.71 7.54
C PHE A 89 -3.00 10.99 6.67
N VAL A 90 -2.76 10.90 5.36
CA VAL A 90 -3.60 10.14 4.44
C VAL A 90 -3.27 8.64 4.49
N LEU A 91 -2.01 8.30 4.76
CA LEU A 91 -1.53 6.91 4.71
C LEU A 91 -1.67 6.18 6.05
N VAL A 92 -1.56 6.92 7.15
CA VAL A 92 -1.74 6.40 8.51
C VAL A 92 -2.64 7.39 9.23
N ALA A 93 -3.84 7.01 9.63
CA ALA A 93 -4.73 7.97 10.30
C ALA A 93 -4.27 8.17 11.74
N ALA A 94 -4.14 7.08 12.51
CA ALA A 94 -3.81 7.12 13.92
C ALA A 94 -2.43 6.50 14.22
N PRO A 95 -1.71 6.95 15.27
CA PRO A 95 -0.50 6.29 15.73
C PRO A 95 -0.73 4.83 16.14
N ALA A 96 -1.94 4.47 16.55
CA ALA A 96 -2.32 3.11 16.92
C ALA A 96 -2.22 2.11 15.74
N ASP A 97 -2.24 2.59 14.50
CA ASP A 97 -2.12 1.75 13.30
C ASP A 97 -0.66 1.41 12.98
N CYS A 98 0.30 2.11 13.58
CA CYS A 98 1.72 1.96 13.26
C CYS A 98 2.30 0.54 13.47
N PRO A 99 1.94 -0.23 14.51
CA PRO A 99 2.43 -1.60 14.66
C PRO A 99 2.07 -2.51 13.48
N ALA A 100 0.84 -2.38 12.95
CA ALA A 100 0.39 -3.15 11.79
C ALA A 100 1.16 -2.74 10.53
N GLN A 101 1.36 -1.43 10.35
CA GLN A 101 2.10 -0.88 9.22
C GLN A 101 3.58 -1.31 9.22
N ILE A 102 4.25 -1.29 10.39
CA ILE A 102 5.63 -1.74 10.51
C ILE A 102 5.75 -3.23 10.21
N LYS A 103 4.79 -4.06 10.64
CA LYS A 103 4.77 -5.49 10.31
C LYS A 103 4.71 -5.73 8.80
N GLN A 104 3.83 -5.00 8.09
CA GLN A 104 3.75 -5.07 6.63
C GLN A 104 5.05 -4.64 5.95
N LEU A 105 5.69 -3.57 6.44
CA LEU A 105 6.99 -3.15 5.92
C LEU A 105 8.08 -4.19 6.19
N ASP A 106 8.08 -4.88 7.32
CA ASP A 106 9.06 -5.92 7.63
C ASP A 106 8.90 -7.16 6.75
N GLU A 107 7.67 -7.55 6.43
CA GLU A 107 7.39 -8.60 5.44
C GLU A 107 7.93 -8.22 4.05
N LEU A 108 7.66 -6.97 3.63
CA LEU A 108 8.17 -6.42 2.37
C LEU A 108 9.71 -6.39 2.33
N ARG A 109 10.35 -5.93 3.41
CA ARG A 109 11.81 -5.90 3.55
C ARG A 109 12.39 -7.32 3.49
N SER A 110 11.76 -8.27 4.16
CA SER A 110 12.20 -9.67 4.17
C SER A 110 12.14 -10.26 2.75
N SER A 111 11.01 -10.11 2.07
CA SER A 111 10.82 -10.54 0.67
C SER A 111 11.87 -9.92 -0.27
N ARG A 112 12.06 -8.59 -0.19
CA ARG A 112 13.05 -7.88 -1.02
C ARG A 112 14.48 -8.30 -0.71
N SER A 113 14.81 -8.59 0.55
CA SER A 113 16.16 -9.01 0.92
C SER A 113 16.55 -10.32 0.25
N ALA A 114 15.60 -11.25 0.08
CA ALA A 114 15.83 -12.51 -0.64
C ALA A 114 16.08 -12.25 -2.13
N LEU A 115 15.27 -11.41 -2.76
CA LEU A 115 15.39 -11.04 -4.18
C LEU A 115 16.67 -10.25 -4.49
N LEU A 116 17.09 -9.36 -3.58
CA LEU A 116 18.33 -8.61 -3.73
C LEU A 116 19.58 -9.47 -3.52
N LYS A 117 19.50 -10.52 -2.69
CA LYS A 117 20.58 -11.49 -2.54
C LYS A 117 20.74 -12.34 -3.81
N SER A 118 19.63 -12.80 -4.40
CA SER A 118 19.67 -13.61 -5.62
C SER A 118 20.18 -12.81 -6.82
N SER A 119 19.80 -11.53 -6.97
CA SER A 119 20.31 -10.69 -8.07
C SER A 119 21.82 -10.44 -7.98
N ARG A 120 22.36 -10.24 -6.77
CA ARG A 120 23.81 -10.08 -6.56
C ARG A 120 24.58 -11.37 -6.82
N GLY A 121 24.02 -12.52 -6.45
CA GLY A 121 24.60 -13.83 -6.75
C GLY A 121 24.72 -14.07 -8.26
N ALA A 122 23.65 -13.77 -9.01
CA ALA A 122 23.66 -13.87 -10.48
C ALA A 122 24.69 -12.94 -11.13
N HIS A 123 24.80 -11.70 -10.64
CA HIS A 123 25.77 -10.74 -11.18
C HIS A 123 27.23 -11.10 -10.87
N LYS A 124 27.49 -11.81 -9.76
CA LYS A 124 28.83 -12.31 -9.42
C LYS A 124 29.20 -13.57 -10.22
N ALA A 125 28.22 -14.38 -10.61
CA ALA A 125 28.44 -15.58 -11.43
C ALA A 125 28.62 -15.26 -12.93
N ALA A 126 28.11 -14.12 -13.40
CA ALA A 126 28.23 -13.65 -14.78
C ALA A 126 29.50 -12.81 -15.05
N ARG A 127 30.47 -12.80 -14.13
CA ARG A 127 31.70 -12.00 -14.18
C ARG A 127 32.92 -12.89 -13.97
#